data_AF-A0A9D8HRK4-F1
#
_entry.id   AF-A0A9D8HRK4-F1
#
_cell.length_a   1.000
_cell.length_b   1.000
_cell.length_c   1.000
_cell.angle_alpha   90.00
_cell.angle_beta   90.00
_cell.angle_gamma   90.00
#
_symmetry.space_group_name_H-M   'P 1'
#
loop_
_entity.id
_entity.type
_entity.pdbx_description
1 polymer ?
#
loop_
_entity_poly.entity_id
_entity_poly.type
_entity_poly.pdbx_seq_one_letter_code
_entity_poly.pdbx_strand_id
1 'polypeptide(L)'
;DMLGYNPHLHILCADGGFGEHGIFYAAAAGLDATILEPLFRHKILSMLKRRGLITDRVIELISNWSHSGFNVYCGDRIYPRDAKSMENISRYIIRASFSTERLNYISEDSRVIYKSKTGNDTKEFEALDFIASITSHIPNRNEQTVRYLGLCKALHKPSYAEFKIMLSN
;
A
#
# COMPACT_ATOMS: atom_id res chain seq x y z
N ASP A 1 10.39 -8.73 7.54
CA ASP A 1 10.11 -7.30 7.71
C ASP A 1 10.29 -6.92 9.17
N MET A 2 11.31 -6.10 9.46
CA MET A 2 11.58 -5.62 10.81
C MET A 2 11.30 -4.13 10.91
N LEU A 3 11.79 -3.30 9.97
CA LEU A 3 11.46 -1.87 9.83
C LEU A 3 11.71 -1.35 8.40
N GLY A 4 11.89 -2.24 7.42
CA GLY A 4 12.27 -1.83 6.07
C GLY A 4 11.10 -1.14 5.39
N TYR A 5 11.34 0.00 4.75
CA TYR A 5 10.29 0.69 4.00
C TYR A 5 10.01 -0.07 2.70
N ASN A 6 8.83 -0.67 2.58
CA ASN A 6 8.38 -1.40 1.39
C ASN A 6 7.04 -0.86 0.91
N PRO A 7 7.04 0.24 0.14
CA PRO A 7 5.83 0.96 -0.17
C PRO A 7 4.88 0.12 -1.03
N HIS A 8 3.74 -0.24 -0.46
CA HIS A 8 2.67 -0.93 -1.18
C HIS A 8 1.38 -0.10 -1.20
N LEU A 9 0.31 -0.66 -1.77
CA LEU A 9 -1.01 -0.03 -1.79
C LEU A 9 -2.08 -1.11 -1.68
N HIS A 10 -3.06 -0.88 -0.82
CA HIS A 10 -4.28 -1.67 -0.77
C HIS A 10 -5.41 -0.91 -1.46
N ILE A 11 -6.05 -1.55 -2.44
CA ILE A 11 -7.18 -0.99 -3.18
C ILE A 11 -8.39 -1.86 -2.93
N LEU A 12 -9.45 -1.29 -2.35
CA LEU A 12 -10.78 -1.87 -2.35
C LEU A 12 -11.59 -1.18 -3.45
N CYS A 13 -11.89 -1.92 -4.51
CA CYS A 13 -12.67 -1.42 -5.63
C CYS A 13 -13.97 -2.20 -5.80
N ALA A 14 -14.99 -1.53 -6.35
CA ALA A 14 -16.21 -2.21 -6.77
C ALA A 14 -15.88 -3.20 -7.90
N ASP A 15 -16.34 -4.44 -7.76
CA ASP A 15 -16.12 -5.49 -8.76
C ASP A 15 -17.22 -5.49 -9.81
N GLY A 16 -17.35 -4.37 -10.52
CA GLY A 16 -18.45 -4.10 -11.44
C GLY A 16 -18.75 -2.61 -11.61
N GLY A 17 -19.87 -2.30 -12.26
CA GLY A 17 -20.27 -0.92 -12.54
C GLY A 17 -21.78 -0.75 -12.60
N PHE A 18 -22.24 0.50 -12.49
CA PHE A 18 -23.66 0.83 -12.64
C PHE A 18 -23.99 1.13 -14.11
N GLY A 19 -25.03 0.51 -14.65
CA GLY A 19 -25.61 0.89 -15.94
C GLY A 19 -26.56 2.08 -15.85
N GLU A 20 -27.15 2.46 -16.98
CA GLU A 20 -27.97 3.69 -17.15
C GLU A 20 -29.18 3.78 -16.19
N HIS A 21 -29.69 2.65 -15.70
CA HIS A 21 -30.82 2.61 -14.76
C HIS A 21 -30.41 2.39 -13.29
N GLY A 22 -29.13 2.57 -12.97
CA GLY A 22 -28.62 2.38 -11.60
C GLY A 22 -28.57 0.91 -11.16
N ILE A 23 -28.71 -0.02 -12.11
CA ILE A 23 -28.49 -1.45 -11.88
C ILE A 23 -26.99 -1.71 -11.84
N PHE A 24 -26.53 -2.40 -10.79
CA PHE A 24 -25.13 -2.80 -10.67
C PHE A 24 -24.89 -4.11 -11.43
N TYR A 25 -23.91 -4.11 -12.33
CA TYR A 25 -23.45 -5.26 -13.07
C TYR A 25 -22.09 -5.68 -12.51
N ALA A 26 -22.06 -6.86 -11.87
CA ALA A 26 -20.81 -7.44 -11.40
C ALA A 26 -19.92 -7.84 -12.59
N ALA A 27 -18.60 -7.70 -12.44
CA ALA A 27 -17.67 -8.15 -13.46
C ALA A 27 -17.81 -9.66 -13.68
N ALA A 28 -17.79 -10.07 -14.95
CA ALA A 28 -17.93 -11.49 -15.32
C ALA A 28 -16.68 -12.32 -14.98
N ALA A 29 -15.51 -11.68 -14.92
CA ALA A 29 -14.24 -12.30 -14.61
C ALA A 29 -13.52 -11.52 -13.50
N GLY A 30 -12.71 -12.23 -12.72
CA GLY A 30 -11.81 -11.62 -11.75
C GLY A 30 -10.69 -10.83 -12.42
N LEU A 31 -10.03 -10.00 -11.63
CA LEU A 31 -8.85 -9.26 -12.07
C LEU A 31 -7.65 -10.20 -12.24
N ASP A 32 -6.91 -10.01 -13.32
CA ASP A 32 -5.69 -10.77 -13.60
C ASP A 32 -4.46 -9.95 -13.19
N ALA A 33 -3.81 -10.39 -12.12
CA ALA A 33 -2.58 -9.79 -11.60
C ALA A 33 -1.44 -9.79 -12.64
N THR A 34 -1.39 -10.77 -13.55
CA THR A 34 -0.34 -10.88 -14.58
C THR A 34 -0.46 -9.79 -15.64
N ILE A 35 -1.67 -9.26 -15.86
CA ILE A 35 -1.93 -8.13 -16.75
C ILE A 35 -1.76 -6.81 -16.00
N LEU A 36 -2.17 -6.76 -14.72
CA LEU A 36 -2.13 -5.54 -13.94
C LEU A 36 -0.72 -5.14 -13.49
N GLU A 37 0.17 -6.08 -13.14
CA GLU A 37 1.53 -5.73 -12.72
C GLU A 37 2.30 -4.94 -13.79
N PRO A 38 2.35 -5.38 -15.07
CA PRO A 38 3.07 -4.62 -16.09
C PRO A 38 2.51 -3.21 -16.28
N LEU A 39 1.18 -3.07 -16.22
CA LEU A 39 0.50 -1.77 -16.30
C LEU A 39 0.84 -0.88 -15.11
N PHE A 40 0.79 -1.44 -13.90
CA PHE A 40 1.11 -0.73 -12.66
C PHE A 40 2.56 -0.24 -12.68
N ARG A 41 3.50 -1.15 -12.97
CA ARG A 41 4.93 -0.84 -13.13
C ARG A 41 5.14 0.28 -14.15
N HIS A 42 4.55 0.16 -15.33
CA HIS A 42 4.67 1.17 -16.38
C HIS A 42 4.15 2.54 -15.92
N LYS A 43 2.99 2.59 -15.24
CA LYS A 43 2.38 3.84 -14.76
C LYS A 43 3.23 4.52 -13.68
N ILE A 44 3.79 3.75 -12.74
CA ILE A 44 4.67 4.28 -11.69
C ILE A 44 5.97 4.82 -12.28
N LEU A 45 6.67 4.03 -13.10
CA LEU A 45 7.93 4.47 -13.73
C LEU A 45 7.72 5.70 -14.61
N SER A 46 6.63 5.73 -15.38
CA SER A 46 6.27 6.90 -16.19
C SER A 46 5.98 8.14 -15.33
N MET A 47 5.32 7.99 -14.18
CA MET A 47 5.10 9.10 -13.25
C MET A 47 6.43 9.62 -12.70
N LEU A 48 7.31 8.73 -12.22
CA LEU A 48 8.60 9.11 -11.63
C LEU A 48 9.47 9.84 -12.66
N LYS A 49 9.50 9.36 -13.92
CA LYS A 49 10.18 10.04 -15.03
C LYS A 49 9.62 11.43 -15.28
N ARG A 50 8.29 11.57 -15.38
CA ARG A 50 7.64 12.88 -15.58
C ARG A 50 7.95 13.88 -14.45
N ARG A 51 8.21 13.39 -13.24
CA ARG A 51 8.62 14.21 -12.09
C ARG A 51 10.14 14.49 -12.03
N GLY A 52 10.92 13.98 -12.98
CA GLY A 52 12.38 14.13 -12.99
C GLY A 52 13.10 13.33 -11.92
N LEU A 53 12.44 12.34 -11.30
CA LEU A 53 13.02 11.54 -10.22
C LEU A 53 13.87 10.37 -10.73
N ILE A 54 13.63 9.92 -11.96
CA ILE A 54 14.38 8.86 -12.64
C ILE A 54 14.58 9.20 -14.12
N THR A 55 15.54 8.54 -14.77
CA THR A 55 15.85 8.69 -16.19
C THR A 55 15.39 7.48 -17.00
N ASP A 56 15.38 7.60 -18.33
CA ASP A 56 15.14 6.45 -19.22
C ASP A 56 16.13 5.31 -18.97
N ARG A 57 17.39 5.65 -18.69
CA ARG A 57 18.42 4.67 -18.36
C ARG A 57 18.07 3.83 -17.13
N VAL A 58 17.47 4.44 -16.11
CA VAL A 58 17.00 3.72 -14.90
C VAL A 58 15.82 2.81 -15.23
N ILE A 59 14.89 3.26 -16.08
CA ILE A 59 13.75 2.45 -16.53
C ILE A 59 14.22 1.21 -17.30
N GLU A 60 15.18 1.37 -18.21
CA GLU A 60 15.80 0.26 -18.94
C GLU A 60 16.47 -0.73 -17.98
N LEU A 61 17.21 -0.22 -16.99
CA LEU A 61 17.88 -1.05 -16.00
C LEU A 61 16.89 -1.92 -15.22
N ILE A 62 15.84 -1.31 -14.66
CA ILE A 62 14.78 -2.02 -13.91
C ILE A 62 14.07 -3.04 -14.80
N SER A 63 13.86 -2.71 -16.08
CA SER A 63 13.18 -3.60 -17.02
C SER A 63 13.99 -4.84 -17.39
N ASN A 64 15.32 -4.82 -17.19
CA ASN A 64 16.22 -5.94 -17.45
C ASN A 64 16.46 -6.82 -16.22
N TRP A 65 15.93 -6.47 -15.04
CA TRP A 65 16.06 -7.30 -13.86
C TRP A 65 15.18 -8.54 -13.96
N SER A 66 15.67 -9.68 -13.47
CA SER A 66 14.89 -10.92 -13.40
C SER A 66 13.63 -10.76 -12.53
N HIS A 67 13.68 -9.86 -11.55
CA HIS A 67 12.54 -9.42 -10.77
C HIS A 67 12.49 -7.90 -10.78
N SER A 68 11.40 -7.33 -11.30
CA SER A 68 11.23 -5.88 -11.45
C SER A 68 11.12 -5.13 -10.12
N GLY A 69 10.88 -5.85 -9.02
CA GLY A 69 10.52 -5.28 -7.71
C GLY A 69 9.06 -4.85 -7.61
N PHE A 70 8.26 -4.99 -8.67
CA PHE A 70 6.83 -4.72 -8.67
C PHE A 70 6.05 -6.02 -8.50
N ASN A 71 4.96 -5.94 -7.74
CA ASN A 71 4.03 -7.05 -7.56
C ASN A 71 2.61 -6.52 -7.45
N VAL A 72 1.66 -7.23 -8.04
CA VAL A 72 0.23 -7.02 -7.84
C VAL A 72 -0.37 -8.31 -7.34
N TYR A 73 -1.19 -8.19 -6.30
CA TYR A 73 -2.00 -9.29 -5.78
C TYR A 73 -3.47 -8.95 -5.96
N CYS A 74 -4.23 -9.86 -6.57
CA CYS A 74 -5.67 -9.77 -6.70
C CYS A 74 -6.29 -10.81 -5.75
N GLY A 75 -6.96 -10.33 -4.70
CA GLY A 75 -7.65 -11.19 -3.75
C GLY A 75 -9.03 -11.63 -4.26
N ASP A 76 -9.67 -12.51 -3.50
CA ASP A 76 -11.02 -12.99 -3.80
C ASP A 76 -12.07 -11.87 -3.74
N ARG A 77 -13.16 -12.08 -4.48
CA ARG A 77 -14.34 -11.20 -4.43
C ARG A 77 -14.93 -11.20 -3.03
N ILE A 78 -15.21 -10.00 -2.52
CA ILE A 78 -15.83 -9.81 -1.21
C ILE A 78 -17.31 -9.53 -1.39
N TYR A 79 -18.13 -10.44 -0.89
CA TYR A 79 -19.58 -10.35 -1.03
C TYR A 79 -20.18 -9.44 0.04
N PRO A 80 -21.30 -8.77 -0.28
CA PRO A 80 -22.08 -8.05 0.72
C PRO A 80 -22.44 -9.00 1.87
N ARG A 81 -22.16 -8.58 3.12
CA ARG A 81 -22.41 -9.33 4.38
C ARG A 81 -21.38 -10.39 4.76
N ASP A 82 -20.26 -10.50 4.06
CA ASP A 82 -19.11 -11.26 4.57
C ASP A 82 -18.36 -10.44 5.65
N ALA A 83 -18.83 -10.56 6.89
CA ALA A 83 -18.26 -9.86 8.03
C ALA A 83 -16.76 -10.16 8.24
N LYS A 84 -16.33 -11.40 7.92
CA LYS A 84 -14.96 -11.84 8.15
C LYS A 84 -14.01 -11.22 7.13
N SER A 85 -14.39 -11.19 5.85
CA SER A 85 -13.61 -10.53 4.81
C SER A 85 -13.55 -9.01 5.02
N MET A 86 -14.66 -8.40 5.44
CA MET A 86 -14.71 -6.98 5.80
C MET A 86 -13.81 -6.63 7.00
N GLU A 87 -13.80 -7.48 8.03
CA GLU A 87 -12.92 -7.31 9.19
C GLU A 87 -11.45 -7.43 8.79
N ASN A 88 -11.10 -8.43 7.98
CA ASN A 88 -9.73 -8.60 7.48
C ASN A 88 -9.24 -7.35 6.73
N ILE A 89 -10.06 -6.73 5.87
CA ILE A 89 -9.69 -5.46 5.22
C ILE A 89 -9.52 -4.34 6.23
N SER A 90 -10.48 -4.21 7.15
CA SER A 90 -10.45 -3.14 8.16
C SER A 90 -9.15 -3.18 8.96
N ARG A 91 -8.66 -4.38 9.29
CA ARG A 91 -7.36 -4.57 9.95
C ARG A 91 -6.18 -4.04 9.14
N TYR A 92 -6.22 -4.07 7.80
CA TYR A 92 -5.17 -3.46 6.97
C TYR A 92 -5.23 -1.93 6.99
N ILE A 93 -6.43 -1.35 6.99
CA ILE A 93 -6.62 0.10 6.99
C ILE A 93 -6.14 0.73 8.31
N ILE A 94 -6.43 0.09 9.44
CA ILE A 94 -6.13 0.63 10.77
C ILE A 94 -4.76 0.21 11.31
N ARG A 95 -3.96 -0.53 10.54
CA ARG A 95 -2.73 -1.14 11.05
C ARG A 95 -1.68 -0.08 11.36
N ALA A 96 -1.19 -0.08 12.59
CA ALA A 96 0.00 0.68 12.96
C ALA A 96 1.24 0.14 12.21
N SER A 97 2.11 1.06 11.76
CA SER A 97 3.32 0.72 10.99
C SER A 97 4.34 -0.11 11.79
N PHE A 98 4.30 -0.06 13.12
CA PHE A 98 5.12 -0.87 14.01
C PHE A 98 4.38 -1.18 15.32
N SER A 99 4.88 -2.13 16.12
CA SER A 99 4.31 -2.48 17.42
C SER A 99 5.34 -2.22 18.51
N THR A 100 4.94 -1.49 19.54
CA THR A 100 5.75 -1.21 20.73
C THR A 100 6.03 -2.45 21.56
N GLU A 101 5.15 -3.46 21.54
CA GLU A 101 5.35 -4.74 22.24
C GLU A 101 6.55 -5.53 21.68
N ARG A 102 6.95 -5.23 20.44
CA ARG A 102 8.10 -5.85 19.76
C ARG A 102 9.42 -5.11 20.00
N LEU A 103 9.38 -3.97 20.69
CA LEU A 103 10.53 -3.12 20.96
C LEU A 103 11.12 -3.41 22.35
N ASN A 104 12.43 -3.59 22.40
CA ASN A 104 13.20 -3.58 23.63
C ASN A 104 14.34 -2.56 23.51
N TYR A 105 14.40 -1.59 24.42
CA TYR A 105 15.44 -0.56 24.45
C TYR A 105 16.44 -0.85 25.57
N ILE A 106 17.72 -0.88 25.22
CA ILE A 106 18.84 -1.08 26.15
C ILE A 106 19.53 0.27 26.31
N SER A 107 19.29 0.92 27.45
CA SER A 107 19.75 2.29 27.72
C SER A 107 21.27 2.41 27.86
N GLU A 108 21.92 1.37 28.36
CA GLU A 108 23.38 1.35 28.62
C GLU A 108 24.18 1.48 27.31
N ASP A 109 23.72 0.79 26.27
CA ASP A 109 24.37 0.75 24.95
C ASP A 109 23.71 1.68 23.93
N SER A 110 22.62 2.39 24.29
CA SER A 110 21.80 3.17 23.35
C SER A 110 21.32 2.34 22.15
N ARG A 111 20.90 1.10 22.39
CA ARG A 111 20.49 0.14 21.35
C ARG A 111 19.02 -0.23 21.44
N VAL A 112 18.44 -0.52 20.28
CA VAL A 112 17.08 -1.03 20.15
C VAL A 112 17.12 -2.43 19.54
N ILE A 113 16.54 -3.40 20.24
CA ILE A 113 16.28 -4.74 19.73
C ILE A 113 14.82 -4.81 19.31
N TYR A 114 14.57 -5.04 18.03
CA TYR A 114 13.22 -5.19 17.49
C TYR A 114 12.95 -6.63 17.05
N LYS A 115 11.93 -7.26 17.63
CA LYS A 115 11.56 -8.66 17.35
C LYS A 115 10.73 -8.76 16.07
N SER A 116 10.81 -9.87 15.32
CA SER A 116 9.94 -10.11 14.16
C SER A 116 8.48 -10.31 14.58
N LYS A 117 7.55 -10.21 13.63
CA LYS A 117 6.14 -10.49 13.90
C LYS A 117 5.94 -11.94 14.37
N THR A 118 6.76 -12.86 13.87
CA THR A 118 6.72 -14.28 14.23
C THR A 118 7.52 -14.60 15.49
N GLY A 119 8.29 -13.66 16.03
CA GLY A 119 9.15 -13.83 17.20
C GLY A 119 10.44 -14.62 16.96
N ASN A 120 10.61 -15.21 15.76
CA ASN A 120 11.73 -16.09 15.44
C ASN A 120 13.04 -15.34 15.17
N ASP A 121 12.97 -14.06 14.83
CA ASP A 121 14.12 -13.25 14.47
C ASP A 121 14.14 -11.98 15.31
N THR A 122 15.32 -11.37 15.42
CA THR A 122 15.49 -10.03 15.99
C THR A 122 16.40 -9.21 15.09
N LYS A 123 16.24 -7.89 15.12
CA LYS A 123 17.14 -6.95 14.49
C LYS A 123 17.56 -5.89 15.48
N GLU A 124 18.86 -5.66 15.54
CA GLU A 124 19.47 -4.63 16.38
C GLU A 124 19.66 -3.34 15.58
N PHE A 125 19.49 -2.21 16.26
CA PHE A 125 19.68 -0.88 15.73
C PHE A 125 20.38 -0.02 16.79
N GLU A 126 21.24 0.88 16.35
CA GLU A 126 21.56 2.07 17.14
C GLU A 126 20.29 2.92 17.31
N ALA A 127 20.13 3.60 18.45
CA ALA A 127 18.89 4.32 18.77
C ALA A 127 18.51 5.36 17.69
N LEU A 128 19.50 6.07 17.13
CA LEU A 128 19.26 7.07 16.08
C LEU A 128 18.85 6.42 14.76
N ASP A 129 19.45 5.29 14.39
CA ASP A 129 19.09 4.54 13.18
C ASP A 129 17.68 3.96 13.28
N PHE A 130 17.28 3.55 14.50
CA PHE A 130 15.93 3.11 14.77
C PHE A 130 14.92 4.25 14.58
N ILE A 131 15.21 5.44 15.13
CA ILE A 131 14.37 6.63 14.93
C ILE A 131 14.30 6.98 13.45
N ALA A 132 15.43 7.05 12.75
CA ALA A 132 15.46 7.33 11.31
C ALA A 132 14.61 6.33 10.52
N SER A 133 14.73 5.04 10.85
CA SER A 133 13.92 3.97 10.23
C SER A 133 12.42 4.19 10.46
N ILE A 134 11.99 4.50 11.69
CA ILE A 134 10.57 4.76 11.98
C ILE A 134 10.08 6.05 11.31
N THR A 135 10.90 7.10 11.25
CA THR A 135 10.48 8.37 10.63
C THR A 135 10.12 8.21 9.16
N SER A 136 10.71 7.24 8.45
CA SER A 136 10.33 6.93 7.06
C SER A 136 8.88 6.47 6.91
N HIS A 137 8.25 5.99 7.99
CA HIS A 137 6.85 5.54 8.03
C HIS A 137 5.87 6.65 8.44
N ILE A 138 6.37 7.84 8.82
CA ILE A 138 5.52 8.94 9.27
C ILE A 138 5.08 9.75 8.03
N PRO A 139 3.77 9.87 7.75
CA PRO A 139 3.30 10.65 6.62
C PRO A 139 3.58 12.14 6.84
N ASN A 140 3.67 12.91 5.74
CA ASN A 140 3.87 14.35 5.83
C ASN A 140 2.69 15.03 6.54
N ARG A 141 2.92 16.25 7.04
CA ARG A 141 1.84 17.06 7.63
C ARG A 141 0.70 17.21 6.62
N ASN A 142 -0.53 16.90 7.07
CA ASN A 142 -1.76 16.92 6.29
C ASN A 142 -1.84 15.89 5.13
N GLU A 143 -0.93 14.93 5.07
CA GLU A 143 -0.98 13.86 4.09
C GLU A 143 -2.07 12.85 4.46
N GLN A 144 -3.10 12.77 3.61
CA GLN A 144 -4.18 11.80 3.75
C GLN A 144 -3.69 10.41 3.34
N THR A 145 -3.71 9.46 4.28
CA THR A 145 -3.26 8.07 4.12
C THR A 145 -4.38 7.11 3.69
N VAL A 146 -5.64 7.55 3.76
CA VAL A 146 -6.82 6.81 3.29
C VAL A 146 -7.66 7.72 2.41
N ARG A 147 -8.08 7.23 1.25
CA ARG A 147 -8.90 7.97 0.29
C ARG A 147 -10.07 7.12 -0.15
N TYR A 148 -11.27 7.72 -0.14
CA TYR A 148 -12.49 7.10 -0.62
C TYR A 148 -12.84 7.71 -1.97
N LEU A 149 -12.95 6.86 -3.01
CA LEU A 149 -13.26 7.27 -4.38
C LEU A 149 -14.46 6.46 -4.87
N GLY A 150 -15.39 7.12 -5.55
CA GLY A 150 -16.55 6.49 -6.18
C GLY A 150 -17.86 7.19 -5.89
N LEU A 151 -18.93 6.68 -6.52
CA LEU A 151 -20.30 7.11 -6.22
C LEU A 151 -20.76 6.45 -4.91
N CYS A 152 -20.85 7.23 -3.85
CA CYS A 152 -21.62 6.86 -2.67
C CYS A 152 -22.96 7.61 -2.77
N LYS A 153 -24.09 6.89 -2.84
CA LYS A 153 -25.42 7.55 -2.77
C LYS A 153 -25.69 8.22 -1.42
N ALA A 154 -24.81 8.05 -0.43
CA ALA A 154 -24.82 8.84 0.79
C ALA A 154 -24.08 10.17 0.55
N LEU A 155 -24.88 11.25 0.47
CA LEU A 155 -24.53 12.67 0.45
C LEU A 155 -24.24 13.27 -0.94
N HIS A 156 -25.19 14.11 -1.36
CA HIS A 156 -25.17 14.95 -2.54
C HIS A 156 -23.90 15.82 -2.59
N LYS A 157 -23.03 15.59 -3.57
CA LYS A 157 -22.39 16.57 -4.47
C LYS A 157 -21.26 15.88 -5.28
N PRO A 158 -21.30 15.89 -6.63
CA PRO A 158 -20.27 15.26 -7.44
C PRO A 158 -19.11 16.24 -7.65
N SER A 159 -18.05 16.11 -6.85
CA SER A 159 -16.77 16.72 -7.17
C SER A 159 -15.80 15.62 -7.57
N TYR A 160 -15.41 15.62 -8.84
CA TYR A 160 -14.33 14.79 -9.35
C TYR A 160 -13.04 15.14 -8.61
N ALA A 161 -12.40 14.15 -7.99
CA ALA A 161 -11.10 14.31 -7.35
C ALA A 161 -10.01 13.67 -8.22
N GLU A 162 -9.00 14.48 -8.54
CA GLU A 162 -7.84 14.12 -9.34
C GLU A 162 -6.99 13.02 -8.70
N PHE A 163 -6.40 12.19 -9.56
CA PHE A 163 -5.49 11.11 -9.20
C PHE A 163 -4.22 11.64 -8.53
N LYS A 164 -4.04 11.31 -7.25
CA LYS A 164 -2.71 11.36 -6.63
C LYS A 164 -2.47 10.08 -5.82
N ILE A 165 -1.43 9.40 -6.26
CA ILE A 165 -0.94 8.09 -5.88
C ILE A 165 -0.54 8.08 -4.40
N MET A 166 -0.93 7.01 -3.70
CA MET A 166 -0.44 6.65 -2.36
C MET A 166 0.60 5.53 -2.49
N LEU A 167 1.66 5.65 -1.70
CA LEU A 167 2.54 4.59 -1.24
C LEU A 167 2.23 4.47 0.27
N SER A 168 1.58 3.38 0.69
CA SER A 168 1.22 3.07 2.09
C SER A 168 0.88 1.58 2.25
N ASN A 169 1.46 0.78 3.16
CA ASN A 169 2.61 0.99 4.05
C ASN A 169 3.71 0.04 3.63
#